data_AF-A0A0A8XAA0-F1
#
_entry.id   AF-A0A0A8XAA0-F1
#
_cell.length_a   1.000
_cell.length_b   1.000
_cell.length_c   1.000
_cell.angle_alpha   90.00
_cell.angle_beta   90.00
_cell.angle_gamma   90.00
#
_symmetry.space_group_name_H-M   'P 1'
#
loop_
_entity.id
_entity.type
_entity.pdbx_description
1 polymer ?
#
loop_
_entity_poly.entity_id
_entity_poly.type
_entity_poly.pdbx_seq_one_letter_code
_entity_poly.pdbx_strand_id
1 'polypeptide(L)'
;MELNHLFRKRIGFFEIEKITVASLGVLLEMTAATLPFENLCTLSGDLSDLNEERLIDKILLKNEGGLCYDLNGILYLFLKENGLDVQLVRGSVYVPDFNGFSPTGRTHAAILLKAEGERFLVDTGFGGNLPLRPVPMDGTEISSPNGDFRVKQHDSEFGDYILEMKLKYKDSDWRMGYAFDSREPVGNVSDLSEMKKIITEHPQSPFNKKPLLTRVTATGSMVLTETSFTQWTEDGVKKEDIDSERFKGLAKEFYNIELK
;
A
#
# COMPACT_ATOMS: atom_id res chain seq x y z
N MET A 1 -9.37 -10.52 18.87
CA MET A 1 -9.94 -11.76 18.28
C MET A 1 -10.84 -11.48 17.09
N GLU A 2 -11.56 -10.35 17.07
CA GLU A 2 -12.45 -9.98 15.96
C GLU A 2 -11.68 -9.52 14.71
N LEU A 3 -10.67 -8.65 14.87
CA LEU A 3 -9.84 -8.15 13.77
C LEU A 3 -9.19 -9.28 12.96
N ASN A 4 -8.48 -10.22 13.61
CA ASN A 4 -7.84 -11.36 12.95
C ASN A 4 -8.84 -12.16 12.08
N HIS A 5 -10.03 -12.45 12.63
CA HIS A 5 -11.06 -13.19 11.91
C HIS A 5 -11.62 -12.39 10.72
N LEU A 6 -11.96 -11.12 10.94
CA LEU A 6 -12.49 -10.24 9.89
C LEU A 6 -11.48 -10.02 8.76
N PHE A 7 -10.21 -9.80 9.09
CA PHE A 7 -9.14 -9.60 8.11
C PHE A 7 -8.96 -10.84 7.25
N ARG A 8 -8.80 -12.01 7.87
CA ARG A 8 -8.71 -13.31 7.18
C ARG A 8 -9.90 -13.57 6.27
N LYS A 9 -11.11 -13.32 6.76
CA LYS A 9 -12.33 -13.43 5.96
C LYS A 9 -12.33 -12.47 4.77
N ARG A 10 -11.91 -11.21 4.98
CA ARG A 10 -11.88 -10.18 3.95
C ARG A 10 -10.99 -10.57 2.78
N ILE A 11 -9.79 -11.09 3.05
CA ILE A 11 -8.82 -11.47 2.02
C ILE A 11 -8.95 -12.93 1.55
N GLY A 12 -9.81 -13.72 2.18
CA GLY A 12 -10.00 -15.14 1.87
C GLY A 12 -8.92 -16.08 2.43
N PHE A 13 -8.17 -15.67 3.46
CA PHE A 13 -7.07 -16.44 4.05
C PHE A 13 -7.55 -17.25 5.28
N PHE A 14 -8.18 -18.40 5.03
CA PHE A 14 -8.96 -19.15 6.02
C PHE A 14 -8.17 -20.11 6.93
N GLU A 15 -6.90 -20.38 6.63
CA GLU A 15 -6.10 -21.31 7.43
C GLU A 15 -5.77 -20.71 8.81
N ILE A 16 -6.08 -21.42 9.90
CA ILE A 16 -5.76 -20.99 11.29
C ILE A 16 -4.27 -21.26 11.61
N GLU A 17 -3.42 -21.25 10.59
CA GLU A 17 -2.00 -21.45 10.78
C GLU A 17 -1.33 -20.18 11.33
N LYS A 18 -0.27 -20.42 12.10
CA LYS A 18 0.57 -19.37 12.64
C LYS A 18 1.19 -18.60 11.48
N ILE A 19 1.07 -17.27 11.50
CA ILE A 19 1.72 -16.41 10.52
C ILE A 19 3.25 -16.48 10.74
N THR A 20 3.98 -16.83 9.70
CA THR A 20 5.45 -16.90 9.65
C THR A 20 5.96 -16.06 8.48
N VAL A 21 7.26 -15.74 8.45
CA VAL A 21 7.86 -15.01 7.31
C VAL A 21 7.61 -15.75 5.99
N ALA A 22 7.66 -17.08 6.00
CA ALA A 22 7.36 -17.91 4.83
C ALA A 22 5.91 -17.78 4.34
N SER A 23 4.94 -17.68 5.26
CA SER A 23 3.52 -17.51 4.89
C SER A 23 3.16 -16.06 4.51
N LEU A 24 3.99 -15.07 4.88
CA LEU A 24 3.70 -13.66 4.61
C LEU A 24 3.61 -13.35 3.11
N GLY A 25 4.37 -14.05 2.26
CA GLY A 25 4.26 -13.81 0.80
C GLY A 25 2.84 -14.05 0.28
N VAL A 26 2.25 -15.19 0.63
CA VAL A 26 0.87 -15.53 0.24
C VAL A 26 -0.12 -14.55 0.85
N LEU A 27 0.04 -14.21 2.13
CA LEU A 27 -0.81 -13.22 2.80
C LEU A 27 -0.77 -11.86 2.08
N LEU A 28 0.41 -11.36 1.72
CA LEU A 28 0.60 -10.07 1.07
C LEU A 28 0.03 -10.06 -0.35
N GLU A 29 0.23 -11.15 -1.11
CA GLU A 29 -0.35 -11.35 -2.44
C GLU A 29 -1.89 -11.31 -2.39
N MET A 30 -2.50 -12.06 -1.45
CA MET A 30 -3.95 -12.06 -1.25
C MET A 30 -4.46 -10.69 -0.78
N THR A 31 -3.76 -10.05 0.16
CA THR A 31 -4.11 -8.71 0.65
C THR A 31 -4.13 -7.70 -0.49
N ALA A 32 -3.09 -7.66 -1.32
CA ALA A 32 -2.98 -6.76 -2.47
C ALA A 32 -4.02 -7.04 -3.57
N ALA A 33 -4.40 -8.30 -3.74
CA ALA A 33 -5.41 -8.71 -4.71
C ALA A 33 -6.84 -8.38 -4.25
N THR A 34 -7.09 -8.28 -2.95
CA THR A 34 -8.42 -8.02 -2.39
C THR A 34 -8.63 -6.56 -2.03
N LEU A 35 -7.68 -5.92 -1.36
CA LEU A 35 -7.82 -4.56 -0.85
C LEU A 35 -7.32 -3.55 -1.90
N PRO A 36 -8.20 -2.74 -2.50
CA PRO A 36 -7.77 -1.76 -3.47
C PRO A 36 -7.08 -0.58 -2.79
N PHE A 37 -6.09 -0.01 -3.47
CA PHE A 37 -5.59 1.32 -3.16
C PHE A 37 -6.52 2.36 -3.76
N GLU A 38 -7.10 3.24 -2.94
CA GLU A 38 -8.10 4.23 -3.38
C GLU A 38 -8.09 5.49 -2.51
N ASN A 39 -8.53 6.62 -3.07
CA ASN A 39 -8.50 7.94 -2.42
C ASN A 39 -9.88 8.60 -2.22
N LEU A 40 -10.97 7.85 -2.28
CA LEU A 40 -12.34 8.38 -2.26
C LEU A 40 -12.67 9.08 -0.93
N CYS A 41 -12.23 8.55 0.20
CA CYS A 41 -12.38 9.23 1.50
C CYS A 41 -11.58 10.54 1.58
N THR A 42 -10.40 10.58 0.96
CA THR A 42 -9.60 11.80 0.87
C THR A 42 -10.33 12.87 0.05
N LEU A 43 -10.96 12.47 -1.06
CA LEU A 43 -11.75 13.38 -1.91
C LEU A 43 -13.02 13.87 -1.23
N SER A 44 -13.61 13.10 -0.32
CA SER A 44 -14.73 13.55 0.50
C SER A 44 -14.32 14.47 1.66
N GLY A 45 -13.03 14.76 1.81
CA GLY A 45 -12.50 15.61 2.90
C GLY A 45 -12.57 14.94 4.27
N ASP A 46 -12.53 13.61 4.35
CA ASP A 46 -12.55 12.90 5.63
C ASP A 46 -11.25 13.16 6.42
N LEU A 47 -11.39 13.87 7.54
CA LEU A 47 -10.31 14.21 8.47
C LEU A 47 -10.40 13.48 9.82
N SER A 48 -11.27 12.48 9.94
CA SER A 48 -11.35 11.72 11.19
C SER A 48 -10.03 11.00 11.51
N ASP A 49 -9.70 10.92 12.80
CA ASP A 49 -8.46 10.29 13.23
C ASP A 49 -8.40 8.81 12.86
N LEU A 50 -7.20 8.32 12.60
CA LEU A 50 -6.95 6.90 12.42
C LEU A 50 -6.97 6.21 13.78
N ASN A 51 -7.71 5.12 13.85
CA ASN A 51 -7.73 4.22 14.99
C ASN A 51 -8.18 2.83 14.52
N GLU A 52 -8.03 1.83 15.38
CA GLU A 52 -8.39 0.44 15.07
C GLU A 52 -9.86 0.29 14.66
N GLU A 53 -10.79 0.90 15.39
CA GLU A 53 -12.23 0.83 15.11
C GLU A 53 -12.56 1.35 13.70
N ARG A 54 -12.03 2.51 13.33
CA ARG A 54 -12.19 3.10 12.00
C ARG A 54 -11.64 2.20 10.90
N LEU A 55 -10.44 1.64 11.09
CA LEU A 55 -9.81 0.80 10.08
C LEU A 55 -10.59 -0.51 9.89
N ILE A 56 -11.09 -1.11 10.96
CA ILE A 56 -11.96 -2.29 10.91
C ILE A 56 -13.26 -1.96 10.15
N ASP A 57 -13.95 -0.89 10.55
CA ASP A 57 -15.23 -0.49 9.93
C ASP A 57 -15.06 -0.23 8.42
N LYS A 58 -14.08 0.61 8.05
CA LYS A 58 -13.84 0.99 6.65
C LYS A 58 -13.39 -0.21 5.80
N ILE A 59 -12.31 -0.87 6.20
CA ILE A 59 -11.62 -1.84 5.33
C ILE A 59 -12.30 -3.22 5.35
N LEU A 60 -12.78 -3.64 6.53
CA LEU A 60 -13.25 -5.01 6.75
C LEU A 60 -14.77 -5.12 6.72
N LEU A 61 -15.50 -4.18 7.32
CA LEU A 61 -16.97 -4.24 7.38
C LEU A 61 -17.63 -3.62 6.14
N LYS A 62 -17.17 -2.43 5.72
CA LYS A 62 -17.65 -1.73 4.52
C LYS A 62 -17.00 -2.22 3.21
N ASN A 63 -16.02 -3.12 3.32
CA ASN A 63 -15.28 -3.69 2.17
C ASN A 63 -14.64 -2.62 1.27
N GLU A 64 -14.22 -1.49 1.84
CA GLU A 64 -13.52 -0.46 1.10
C GLU A 64 -12.01 -0.75 1.00
N GLY A 65 -11.32 0.10 0.24
CA GLY A 65 -9.87 0.18 0.22
C GLY A 65 -9.36 1.36 1.05
N GLY A 66 -8.18 1.86 0.71
CA GLY A 66 -7.71 3.14 1.24
C GLY A 66 -6.33 3.52 0.71
N LEU A 67 -5.69 4.49 1.37
CA LEU A 67 -4.32 4.90 1.07
C LEU A 67 -3.32 4.13 1.96
N CYS A 68 -2.03 4.45 1.82
CA CYS A 68 -0.96 3.74 2.54
C CYS A 68 -1.17 3.69 4.06
N TYR A 69 -1.67 4.76 4.68
CA TYR A 69 -1.95 4.80 6.12
C TYR A 69 -3.14 3.92 6.53
N ASP A 70 -4.10 3.66 5.64
CA ASP A 70 -5.21 2.76 5.91
C ASP A 70 -4.76 1.31 5.73
N LEU A 71 -4.13 1.01 4.58
CA LEU A 71 -3.77 -0.34 4.17
C LEU A 71 -2.62 -0.93 5.01
N ASN A 72 -1.56 -0.16 5.26
CA ASN A 72 -0.49 -0.60 6.16
C ASN A 72 -0.91 -0.47 7.63
N GLY A 73 -1.86 0.43 7.97
CA GLY A 73 -2.43 0.51 9.31
C GLY A 73 -3.18 -0.76 9.71
N ILE A 74 -4.11 -1.22 8.86
CA ILE A 74 -4.88 -2.45 9.14
C ILE A 74 -4.00 -3.70 9.11
N LEU A 75 -3.02 -3.77 8.18
CA LEU A 75 -2.06 -4.87 8.13
C LEU A 75 -1.18 -4.90 9.38
N TYR A 76 -0.70 -3.75 9.86
CA TYR A 76 0.06 -3.64 11.10
C TYR A 76 -0.71 -4.21 12.29
N LEU A 77 -1.98 -3.80 12.46
CA LEU A 77 -2.82 -4.30 13.55
C LEU A 77 -3.03 -5.81 13.45
N PHE A 78 -3.27 -6.33 12.25
CA PHE A 78 -3.40 -7.77 11.99
C PHE A 78 -2.12 -8.55 12.37
N LEU A 79 -0.95 -8.09 11.90
CA LEU A 79 0.33 -8.76 12.17
C LEU A 79 0.66 -8.72 13.67
N LYS A 80 0.41 -7.58 14.32
CA LYS A 80 0.61 -7.40 15.76
C LYS A 80 -0.31 -8.32 16.58
N GLU A 81 -1.59 -8.44 16.22
CA GLU A 81 -2.54 -9.35 16.87
C GLU A 81 -2.13 -10.83 16.70
N ASN A 82 -1.49 -11.19 15.58
CA ASN A 82 -0.93 -12.52 15.34
C ASN A 82 0.47 -12.72 15.97
N GLY A 83 0.95 -11.77 16.79
CA GLY A 83 2.15 -11.92 17.61
C GLY A 83 3.47 -11.66 16.88
N LEU A 84 3.46 -11.00 15.72
CA LEU A 84 4.69 -10.57 15.04
C LEU A 84 5.24 -9.29 15.68
N ASP A 85 6.58 -9.17 15.68
CA ASP A 85 7.29 -7.97 16.11
C ASP A 85 7.30 -6.96 14.96
N VAL A 86 6.28 -6.10 14.93
CA VAL A 86 6.05 -5.11 13.87
C VAL A 86 5.98 -3.70 14.43
N GLN A 87 6.48 -2.75 13.64
CA GLN A 87 6.38 -1.31 13.89
C GLN A 87 5.99 -0.60 12.60
N LEU A 88 5.28 0.52 12.70
CA LEU A 88 5.03 1.38 11.54
C LEU A 88 6.24 2.29 11.30
N VAL A 89 6.42 2.73 10.07
CA VAL A 89 7.41 3.76 9.71
C VAL A 89 6.81 4.74 8.72
N ARG A 90 7.27 5.99 8.78
CA ARG A 90 6.92 7.02 7.80
C ARG A 90 8.05 7.22 6.81
N GLY A 91 7.69 7.50 5.56
CA GLY A 91 8.62 7.75 4.47
C GLY A 91 8.13 8.83 3.51
N SER A 92 8.98 9.21 2.57
CA SER A 92 8.66 10.14 1.49
C SER A 92 8.87 9.47 0.14
N VAL A 93 7.84 9.55 -0.71
CA VAL A 93 7.87 8.98 -2.06
C VAL A 93 8.80 9.80 -2.95
N TYR A 94 9.66 9.12 -3.70
CA TYR A 94 10.45 9.74 -4.74
C TYR A 94 9.58 9.97 -5.98
N VAL A 95 9.59 11.19 -6.52
CA VAL A 95 8.80 11.60 -7.69
C VAL A 95 9.76 11.89 -8.84
N PRO A 96 9.87 10.99 -9.84
CA PRO A 96 10.80 11.15 -10.96
C PRO A 96 10.62 12.46 -11.73
N ASP A 97 9.38 12.91 -11.94
CA ASP A 97 9.07 14.16 -12.65
C ASP A 97 9.62 15.41 -11.95
N PHE A 98 9.81 15.34 -10.62
CA PHE A 98 10.44 16.41 -9.83
C PHE A 98 11.92 16.16 -9.55
N ASN A 99 12.45 15.00 -9.96
CA ASN A 99 13.79 14.53 -9.62
C ASN A 99 14.08 14.68 -8.11
N GLY A 100 13.12 14.32 -7.26
CA GLY A 100 13.19 14.57 -5.82
C GLY A 100 12.06 13.92 -5.05
N PHE A 101 12.09 14.06 -3.73
CA PHE A 101 11.05 13.53 -2.85
C PHE A 101 9.77 14.38 -2.88
N SER A 102 8.64 13.77 -2.53
CA SER A 102 7.34 14.42 -2.55
C SER A 102 7.34 15.68 -1.69
N PRO A 103 6.80 16.81 -2.18
CA PRO A 103 6.71 18.04 -1.40
C PRO A 103 5.76 17.92 -0.21
N THR A 104 4.97 16.85 -0.13
CA THR A 104 4.12 16.53 1.03
C THR A 104 4.91 15.97 2.21
N GLY A 105 6.21 15.72 2.08
CA GLY A 105 7.07 15.24 3.16
C GLY A 105 6.84 13.75 3.48
N ARG A 106 6.81 13.41 4.78
CA ARG A 106 6.74 12.02 5.30
C ARG A 106 5.32 11.44 5.25
N THR A 107 4.73 11.38 4.06
CA THR A 107 3.34 10.96 3.83
C THR A 107 3.20 9.57 3.17
N HIS A 108 4.20 8.73 3.28
CA HIS A 108 4.06 7.28 3.03
C HIS A 108 4.16 6.52 4.35
N ALA A 109 3.31 5.52 4.56
CA ALA A 109 3.39 4.63 5.70
C ALA A 109 3.81 3.24 5.21
N ALA A 110 4.68 2.56 5.94
CA ALA A 110 5.05 1.16 5.71
C ALA A 110 5.25 0.44 7.06
N ILE A 111 5.58 -0.84 7.03
CA ILE A 111 5.77 -1.66 8.23
C ILE A 111 7.21 -2.19 8.25
N LEU A 112 7.85 -2.09 9.41
CA LEU A 112 9.08 -2.81 9.74
C LEU A 112 8.70 -4.08 10.51
N LEU A 113 9.18 -5.22 10.05
CA LEU A 113 9.02 -6.52 10.69
C LEU A 113 10.38 -7.01 11.16
N LYS A 114 10.46 -7.47 12.42
CA LYS A 114 11.59 -8.23 12.93
C LYS A 114 11.21 -9.70 13.10
N ALA A 115 11.98 -10.58 12.48
CA ALA A 115 11.78 -12.02 12.57
C ALA A 115 13.12 -12.74 12.46
N GLU A 116 13.34 -13.77 13.28
CA GLU A 116 14.52 -14.64 13.20
C GLU A 116 15.87 -13.91 13.27
N GLY A 117 15.92 -12.72 13.90
CA GLY A 117 17.11 -11.88 14.00
C GLY A 117 17.31 -10.91 12.84
N GLU A 118 16.46 -10.98 11.82
CA GLU A 118 16.49 -10.14 10.62
C GLU A 118 15.40 -9.06 10.66
N ARG A 119 15.56 -8.05 9.78
CA ARG A 119 14.60 -6.96 9.61
C ARG A 119 14.12 -6.91 8.17
N PHE A 120 12.82 -6.73 8.00
CA PHE A 120 12.15 -6.67 6.72
C PHE A 120 11.28 -5.44 6.63
N LEU A 121 11.20 -4.87 5.43
CA LEU A 121 10.17 -3.92 5.04
C LEU A 121 8.96 -4.69 4.50
N VAL A 122 7.77 -4.35 4.98
CA VAL A 122 6.49 -4.92 4.54
C VAL A 122 5.58 -3.77 4.12
N ASP A 123 4.98 -3.87 2.94
CA ASP A 123 4.16 -2.80 2.37
C ASP A 123 3.05 -3.36 1.46
N THR A 124 1.79 -3.02 1.76
CA THR A 124 0.59 -3.24 0.92
C THR A 124 -0.10 -1.93 0.54
N GLY A 125 0.52 -0.78 0.86
CA GLY A 125 -0.03 0.56 0.74
C GLY A 125 0.57 1.42 -0.37
N PHE A 126 1.57 0.95 -1.12
CA PHE A 126 2.25 1.73 -2.16
C PHE A 126 1.59 1.68 -3.55
N GLY A 127 0.25 1.72 -3.59
CA GLY A 127 -0.50 1.67 -4.85
C GLY A 127 -0.25 0.41 -5.64
N GLY A 128 0.15 0.53 -6.90
CA GLY A 128 0.51 -0.61 -7.77
C GLY A 128 1.96 -1.08 -7.61
N ASN A 129 2.73 -0.46 -6.73
CA ASN A 129 4.18 -0.64 -6.59
C ASN A 129 4.53 -1.60 -5.44
N LEU A 130 3.75 -2.67 -5.28
CA LEU A 130 3.83 -3.53 -4.09
C LEU A 130 4.88 -4.63 -4.26
N PRO A 131 5.75 -4.86 -3.26
CA PRO A 131 6.71 -5.97 -3.28
C PRO A 131 6.06 -7.35 -3.26
N LEU A 132 4.88 -7.48 -2.64
CA LEU A 132 4.15 -8.74 -2.41
C LEU A 132 4.91 -9.78 -1.56
N ARG A 133 6.05 -9.40 -0.99
CA ARG A 133 6.91 -10.18 -0.10
C ARG A 133 7.52 -9.26 0.95
N PRO A 134 7.88 -9.75 2.15
CA PRO A 134 8.79 -9.02 3.02
C PRO A 134 10.13 -8.77 2.28
N VAL A 135 10.59 -7.52 2.26
CA VAL A 135 11.84 -7.14 1.61
C VAL A 135 12.94 -7.05 2.67
N PRO A 136 14.00 -7.88 2.62
CA PRO A 136 15.10 -7.81 3.58
C PRO A 136 15.77 -6.43 3.57
N MET A 137 16.10 -5.91 4.75
CA MET A 137 16.78 -4.61 4.89
C MET A 137 18.31 -4.67 4.69
N ASP A 138 18.86 -5.84 4.39
CA ASP A 138 20.31 -6.08 4.23
C ASP A 138 20.84 -5.84 2.81
N GLY A 139 19.97 -5.42 1.88
CA GLY A 139 20.32 -5.22 0.48
C GLY A 139 19.93 -6.37 -0.43
N THR A 140 19.47 -7.50 0.12
CA THR A 140 19.04 -8.67 -0.67
C THR A 140 17.87 -8.30 -1.56
N GLU A 141 18.01 -8.62 -2.86
CA GLU A 141 16.95 -8.45 -3.83
C GLU A 141 15.91 -9.56 -3.70
N ILE A 142 14.64 -9.19 -3.80
CA ILE A 142 13.53 -10.14 -3.90
C ILE A 142 12.83 -9.97 -5.24
N SER A 143 12.28 -11.08 -5.73
CA SER A 143 11.40 -11.10 -6.90
C SER A 143 10.02 -11.57 -6.49
N SER A 144 9.00 -10.95 -7.07
CA SER A 144 7.60 -11.35 -6.93
C SER A 144 6.89 -11.26 -8.28
N PRO A 145 5.62 -11.70 -8.38
CA PRO A 145 4.85 -11.53 -9.61
C PRO A 145 4.78 -10.08 -10.12
N ASN A 146 4.95 -9.08 -9.24
CA ASN A 146 4.87 -7.66 -9.58
C ASN A 146 6.23 -7.04 -9.99
N GLY A 147 7.35 -7.74 -9.81
CA GLY A 147 8.68 -7.26 -10.18
C GLY A 147 9.75 -7.54 -9.13
N ASP A 148 10.87 -6.82 -9.26
CA ASP A 148 12.01 -6.95 -8.36
C ASP A 148 12.08 -5.75 -7.40
N PHE A 149 12.45 -6.01 -6.15
CA PHE A 149 12.48 -5.02 -5.08
C PHE A 149 13.71 -5.23 -4.20
N ARG A 150 14.25 -4.14 -3.65
CA ARG A 150 15.33 -4.20 -2.66
C ARG A 150 15.33 -2.98 -1.77
N VAL A 151 15.77 -3.15 -0.53
CA VAL A 151 15.99 -2.05 0.42
C VAL A 151 17.48 -1.79 0.53
N LYS A 152 17.91 -0.54 0.40
CA LYS A 152 19.31 -0.13 0.57
C LYS A 152 19.44 0.92 1.65
N GLN A 153 20.59 0.93 2.32
CA GLN A 153 21.00 2.08 3.11
C GLN A 153 21.12 3.30 2.21
N HIS A 154 20.52 4.40 2.65
CA HIS A 154 20.48 5.66 1.92
C HIS A 154 20.24 6.79 2.90
N ASP A 155 21.23 7.63 3.13
CA ASP A 155 21.09 8.78 4.03
C ASP A 155 20.46 9.95 3.27
N SER A 156 19.31 10.41 3.76
CA SER A 156 18.52 11.51 3.21
C SER A 156 17.82 12.27 4.33
N GLU A 157 17.24 13.44 4.01
CA GLU A 157 16.41 14.18 4.98
C GLU A 157 15.16 13.40 5.44
N PHE A 158 14.76 12.37 4.71
CA PHE A 158 13.58 11.55 4.99
C PHE A 158 13.87 10.18 5.61
N GLY A 159 15.15 9.84 5.82
CA GLY A 159 15.53 8.61 6.52
C GLY A 159 16.86 8.01 6.08
N ASP A 160 17.14 6.82 6.62
CA ASP A 160 18.37 6.06 6.50
C ASP A 160 18.29 4.87 5.52
N TYR A 161 17.10 4.63 4.95
CA TYR A 161 16.88 3.60 3.94
C TYR A 161 16.04 4.10 2.76
N ILE A 162 16.18 3.42 1.63
CA ILE A 162 15.35 3.59 0.44
C ILE A 162 14.87 2.23 -0.08
N LEU A 163 13.59 2.16 -0.47
CA LEU A 163 13.07 1.07 -1.30
C LEU A 163 13.34 1.41 -2.76
N GLU A 164 14.03 0.52 -3.46
CA GLU A 164 14.15 0.53 -4.92
C GLU A 164 13.28 -0.59 -5.51
N MET A 165 12.77 -0.35 -6.71
CA MET A 165 11.93 -1.31 -7.43
C MET A 165 12.21 -1.30 -8.93
N LYS A 166 11.89 -2.41 -9.58
CA LYS A 166 11.82 -2.58 -11.03
C LYS A 166 10.57 -3.41 -11.32
N LEU A 167 9.47 -2.73 -11.62
CA LEU A 167 8.17 -3.36 -11.81
C LEU A 167 8.08 -4.13 -13.12
N LYS A 168 7.49 -5.32 -13.04
CA LYS A 168 7.23 -6.17 -14.20
C LYS A 168 6.30 -5.44 -15.17
N TYR A 169 6.65 -5.48 -16.46
CA TYR A 169 5.93 -4.83 -17.57
C TYR A 169 5.93 -3.30 -17.59
N LYS A 170 6.56 -2.63 -16.62
CA LYS A 170 6.60 -1.15 -16.54
C LYS A 170 8.01 -0.58 -16.58
N ASP A 171 8.95 -1.23 -15.90
CA ASP A 171 10.29 -0.70 -15.70
C ASP A 171 11.33 -1.57 -16.42
N SER A 172 12.24 -0.93 -17.14
CA SER A 172 13.41 -1.58 -17.74
C SER A 172 14.63 -1.60 -16.81
N ASP A 173 14.66 -0.70 -15.83
CA ASP A 173 15.76 -0.55 -14.88
C ASP A 173 15.23 -0.19 -13.48
N TRP A 174 16.08 -0.32 -12.47
CA TRP A 174 15.78 0.05 -11.09
C TRP A 174 15.47 1.54 -10.96
N ARG A 175 14.46 1.86 -10.15
CA ARG A 175 14.13 3.22 -9.75
C ARG A 175 13.85 3.32 -8.26
N MET A 176 14.03 4.53 -7.75
CA MET A 176 13.69 4.87 -6.36
C MET A 176 12.17 4.85 -6.18
N GLY A 177 11.72 4.21 -5.10
CA GLY A 177 10.33 4.20 -4.66
C GLY A 177 10.09 5.25 -3.59
N TYR A 178 10.58 5.00 -2.38
CA TYR A 178 10.48 5.95 -1.26
C TYR A 178 11.63 5.76 -0.27
N ALA A 179 12.05 6.86 0.36
CA ALA A 179 12.94 6.83 1.51
C ALA A 179 12.12 6.71 2.80
N PHE A 180 12.65 6.07 3.83
CA PHE A 180 12.01 5.93 5.14
C PHE A 180 13.04 5.89 6.27
N ASP A 181 12.64 6.31 7.46
CA ASP A 181 13.52 6.41 8.62
C ASP A 181 13.29 5.28 9.61
N SER A 182 14.17 4.29 9.60
CA SER A 182 14.09 3.13 10.48
C SER A 182 14.37 3.44 11.96
N ARG A 183 14.90 4.63 12.24
CA ARG A 183 15.29 5.09 13.59
C ARG A 183 14.13 5.70 14.36
N GLU A 184 13.07 6.10 13.66
CA GLU A 184 11.86 6.73 14.23
C GLU A 184 10.59 5.91 13.95
N PRO A 185 10.50 4.66 14.48
CA PRO A 185 9.31 3.86 14.31
C PRO A 185 8.10 4.44 15.05
N VAL A 186 6.93 4.19 14.49
CA VAL A 186 5.63 4.61 15.00
C VAL A 186 4.92 3.41 15.64
N GLY A 187 4.47 3.56 16.88
CA GLY A 187 3.89 2.47 17.68
C GLY A 187 2.36 2.35 17.57
N ASN A 188 1.67 3.38 17.07
CA ASN A 188 0.22 3.41 17.00
C ASN A 188 -0.27 3.95 15.65
N VAL A 189 -1.35 3.36 15.12
CA VAL A 189 -2.01 3.84 13.89
C VAL A 189 -2.55 5.26 14.04
N SER A 190 -2.89 5.70 15.27
CA SER A 190 -3.35 7.06 15.54
C SER A 190 -2.33 8.13 15.20
N ASP A 191 -1.04 7.79 15.31
CA ASP A 191 0.03 8.72 14.98
C ASP A 191 0.09 8.97 13.46
N LEU A 192 -0.49 8.10 12.63
CA LEU A 192 -0.60 8.34 11.19
C LEU A 192 -1.70 9.38 10.83
N SER A 193 -2.47 9.88 11.79
CA SER A 193 -3.55 10.85 11.51
C SER A 193 -3.01 12.17 10.94
N GLU A 194 -1.82 12.61 11.37
CA GLU A 194 -1.18 13.80 10.82
C GLU A 194 -0.85 13.65 9.32
N MET A 195 -0.31 12.50 8.91
CA MET A 195 -0.03 12.28 7.48
C MET A 195 -1.32 12.18 6.66
N LYS A 196 -2.39 11.59 7.20
CA LYS A 196 -3.71 11.59 6.56
C LYS A 196 -4.19 13.02 6.33
N LYS A 197 -4.09 13.89 7.33
CA LYS A 197 -4.45 15.32 7.22
C LYS A 197 -3.63 16.02 6.13
N ILE A 198 -2.31 15.84 6.11
CA ILE A 198 -1.44 16.42 5.07
C ILE A 198 -1.87 15.93 3.68
N ILE A 199 -2.12 14.64 3.50
CA ILE A 199 -2.54 14.09 2.22
C ILE A 199 -3.89 14.68 1.77
N THR A 200 -4.82 14.89 2.69
CA THR A 200 -6.14 15.46 2.39
C THR A 200 -6.08 16.94 2.06
N GLU A 201 -5.25 17.72 2.75
CA GLU A 201 -5.30 19.19 2.67
C GLU A 201 -4.18 19.81 1.81
N HIS A 202 -3.01 19.17 1.70
CA HIS A 202 -1.84 19.79 1.08
C HIS A 202 -2.10 20.11 -0.39
N PRO A 203 -1.78 21.34 -0.87
CA PRO A 203 -2.10 21.76 -2.23
C PRO A 203 -1.40 20.92 -3.30
N GLN A 204 -0.21 20.38 -2.99
CA GLN A 204 0.56 19.51 -3.89
C GLN A 204 0.29 18.02 -3.68
N SER A 205 -0.64 17.63 -2.81
CA SER A 205 -1.03 16.22 -2.71
C SER A 205 -1.70 15.76 -4.00
N PRO A 206 -1.28 14.63 -4.60
CA PRO A 206 -1.95 14.09 -5.78
C PRO A 206 -3.29 13.41 -5.41
N PHE A 207 -3.45 13.00 -4.15
CA PHE A 207 -4.58 12.17 -3.71
C PHE A 207 -5.84 12.97 -3.35
N ASN A 208 -5.78 14.30 -3.28
CA ASN A 208 -6.94 15.16 -3.02
C ASN A 208 -7.47 15.86 -4.29
N LYS A 209 -7.08 15.40 -5.48
CA LYS A 209 -7.45 16.03 -6.76
C LYS A 209 -8.57 15.31 -7.47
N LYS A 210 -8.34 14.04 -7.81
CA LYS A 210 -9.20 13.24 -8.70
C LYS A 210 -9.27 11.79 -8.20
N PRO A 211 -10.37 11.05 -8.50
CA PRO A 211 -10.48 9.64 -8.16
C PRO A 211 -9.35 8.82 -8.79
N LEU A 212 -8.71 7.99 -7.96
CA LEU A 212 -7.66 7.07 -8.34
C LEU A 212 -7.88 5.76 -7.58
N LEU A 213 -8.07 4.67 -8.33
CA LEU A 213 -8.16 3.32 -7.78
C LEU A 213 -7.08 2.47 -8.43
N THR A 214 -6.34 1.69 -7.64
CA THR A 214 -5.28 0.80 -8.12
C THR A 214 -5.36 -0.55 -7.41
N ARG A 215 -5.10 -1.63 -8.14
CA ARG A 215 -5.08 -2.98 -7.57
C ARG A 215 -4.04 -3.83 -8.30
N VAL A 216 -3.29 -4.60 -7.54
CA VAL A 216 -2.40 -5.64 -8.09
C VAL A 216 -3.21 -6.91 -8.29
N THR A 217 -2.90 -7.67 -9.33
CA THR A 217 -3.57 -8.92 -9.68
C THR A 217 -2.54 -10.03 -9.82
N ALA A 218 -3.01 -11.28 -9.92
CA ALA A 218 -2.14 -12.42 -10.17
C ALA A 218 -1.29 -12.30 -11.46
N THR A 219 -1.74 -11.52 -12.44
CA THR A 219 -1.11 -11.40 -13.77
C THR A 219 -0.57 -10.00 -14.09
N GLY A 220 -0.62 -9.06 -13.14
CA GLY A 220 -0.12 -7.70 -13.32
C GLY A 220 -0.86 -6.67 -12.47
N SER A 221 -1.23 -5.52 -13.00
CA SER A 221 -1.88 -4.45 -12.23
C SER A 221 -2.90 -3.68 -13.04
N MET A 222 -3.82 -3.01 -12.34
CA MET A 222 -4.86 -2.18 -12.96
C MET A 222 -5.00 -0.84 -12.25
N VAL A 223 -5.21 0.22 -13.02
CA VAL A 223 -5.43 1.58 -12.55
C VAL A 223 -6.71 2.12 -13.19
N LEU A 224 -7.58 2.67 -12.38
CA LEU A 224 -8.83 3.30 -12.78
C LEU A 224 -8.82 4.78 -12.32
N THR A 225 -9.06 5.66 -13.28
CA THR A 225 -9.17 7.11 -13.11
C THR A 225 -10.50 7.58 -13.69
N GLU A 226 -10.90 8.83 -13.45
CA GLU A 226 -12.14 9.40 -14.00
C GLU A 226 -12.24 9.34 -15.54
N THR A 227 -11.12 9.20 -16.26
CA THR A 227 -11.05 9.27 -17.73
C THR A 227 -10.51 8.01 -18.39
N SER A 228 -9.86 7.11 -17.65
CA SER A 228 -9.31 5.89 -18.24
C SER A 228 -9.19 4.72 -17.27
N PHE A 229 -9.28 3.53 -17.84
CA PHE A 229 -8.95 2.27 -17.21
C PHE A 229 -7.75 1.63 -17.91
N THR A 230 -6.67 1.40 -17.16
CA THR A 230 -5.42 0.85 -17.70
C THR A 230 -5.06 -0.44 -16.99
N GLN A 231 -4.74 -1.47 -17.77
CA GLN A 231 -4.32 -2.78 -17.30
C GLN A 231 -2.94 -3.11 -17.87
N TRP A 232 -2.05 -3.58 -17.02
CA TRP A 232 -0.75 -4.14 -17.39
C TRP A 232 -0.80 -5.64 -17.13
N THR A 233 -0.59 -6.44 -18.18
CA THR A 233 -0.50 -7.91 -18.11
C THR A 233 0.69 -8.41 -18.95
N GLU A 234 0.87 -9.73 -19.01
CA GLU A 234 1.88 -10.35 -19.89
C GLU A 234 1.63 -10.06 -21.39
N ASP A 235 0.38 -9.83 -21.78
CA ASP A 235 -0.01 -9.47 -23.15
C ASP A 235 0.31 -8.00 -23.49
N GLY A 236 0.84 -7.24 -22.53
CA GLY A 236 1.15 -5.82 -22.66
C GLY A 236 0.15 -4.91 -21.95
N VAL A 237 0.09 -3.65 -22.41
CA VAL A 237 -0.74 -2.60 -21.79
C VAL A 237 -2.02 -2.44 -22.59
N LYS A 238 -3.17 -2.55 -21.91
CA LYS A 238 -4.49 -2.20 -22.45
C LYS A 238 -4.98 -0.96 -21.76
N LYS A 239 -5.40 0.05 -22.53
CA LYS A 239 -5.99 1.28 -22.02
C LYS A 239 -7.33 1.54 -22.70
N GLU A 240 -8.35 1.76 -21.90
CA GLU A 240 -9.70 2.12 -22.30
C GLU A 240 -9.96 3.56 -21.82
N ASP A 241 -10.37 4.45 -22.71
CA ASP A 241 -10.91 5.76 -22.31
C ASP A 241 -12.38 5.56 -21.91
N ILE A 242 -12.79 6.16 -20.78
CA ILE A 242 -14.08 5.88 -20.14
C ILE A 242 -14.82 7.15 -19.77
N ASP A 243 -16.15 7.03 -19.64
CA ASP A 243 -17.01 8.04 -19.05
C ASP A 243 -17.34 7.72 -17.58
N SER A 244 -18.15 8.58 -16.96
CA SER A 244 -18.56 8.45 -15.56
C SER A 244 -19.35 7.16 -15.26
N GLU A 245 -20.25 6.75 -16.17
CA GLU A 245 -21.04 5.53 -15.98
C GLU A 245 -20.15 4.29 -16.05
N ARG A 246 -19.24 4.26 -17.03
CA ARG A 246 -18.25 3.19 -17.17
C ARG A 246 -17.28 3.16 -15.99
N PHE A 247 -16.88 4.31 -15.44
CA PHE A 247 -16.08 4.38 -14.22
C PHE A 247 -16.77 3.71 -13.03
N LYS A 248 -18.06 3.98 -12.78
CA LYS A 248 -18.83 3.33 -11.70
C LYS A 248 -18.93 1.83 -11.90
N GLY A 249 -19.20 1.39 -13.13
CA GLY A 249 -19.24 -0.03 -13.48
C GLY A 249 -17.91 -0.74 -13.20
N LEU A 250 -16.79 -0.16 -13.64
CA LEU A 250 -15.46 -0.71 -13.43
C LEU A 250 -15.01 -0.67 -11.96
N ALA A 251 -15.35 0.38 -11.21
CA ALA A 251 -15.08 0.45 -9.77
C ALA A 251 -15.77 -0.69 -9.01
N LYS A 252 -17.02 -1.00 -9.36
CA LYS A 252 -17.76 -2.12 -8.78
C LYS A 252 -17.18 -3.46 -9.20
N GLU A 253 -16.98 -3.68 -10.51
CA GLU A 253 -16.51 -4.95 -11.07
C GLU A 253 -15.10 -5.31 -10.61
N PHE A 254 -14.17 -4.36 -10.68
CA PHE A 254 -12.74 -4.62 -10.51
C PHE A 254 -12.17 -4.14 -9.20
N TYR A 255 -12.88 -3.34 -8.41
CA TYR A 255 -12.36 -2.87 -7.12
C TYR A 255 -13.34 -3.16 -5.98
N ASN A 256 -14.49 -3.76 -6.26
CA ASN A 256 -15.55 -4.03 -5.29
C ASN A 256 -15.98 -2.76 -4.54
N ILE A 257 -15.99 -1.62 -5.24
CA ILE A 257 -16.38 -0.32 -4.70
C ILE A 257 -17.67 0.12 -5.39
N GLU A 258 -18.74 0.27 -4.61
CA GLU A 258 -20.01 0.79 -5.09
C GLU A 258 -20.05 2.32 -4.93
N LEU A 259 -20.02 3.02 -6.06
CA LEU A 259 -20.15 4.47 -6.12
C LEU A 259 -21.61 4.86 -6.34
N LYS A 260 -22.05 5.90 -5.63
CA LYS A 260 -23.38 6.50 -5.84
C LYS A 260 -23.42 7.34 -7.12
#